data_AF-A0A2S4M360-F1
#
_entry.id   AF-A0A2S4M360-F1
#
_cell.length_a   1.000
_cell.length_b   1.000
_cell.length_c   1.000
_cell.angle_alpha   90.00
_cell.angle_beta   90.00
_cell.angle_gamma   90.00
#
_symmetry.space_group_name_H-M   'P 1'
#
loop_
_entity.id
_entity.type
_entity.pdbx_description
1 polymer ?
#
loop_
_entity_poly.entity_id
_entity_poly.type
_entity_poly.pdbx_seq_one_letter_code
_entity_poly.pdbx_strand_id
1 'polypeptide(L)'
;MKSLAITAALLLVVPALSLAASPAQCVSWPVNIAQAKLKNEGITDPTKLDESKTRAVRLASQKVGKDLYRDVYDITFYEKSGRTIEVITSSEASSVECSMGSVDVFVVSKKLADN
;
A
#
# COMPACT_ATOMS: atom_id res chain seq x y z
N MET A 1 36.07 34.61 9.71
CA MET A 1 35.15 34.93 8.59
C MET A 1 34.80 33.71 7.73
N LYS A 2 35.76 32.90 7.24
CA LYS A 2 35.46 31.68 6.44
C LYS A 2 34.56 30.67 7.18
N SER A 3 34.78 30.47 8.48
CA SER A 3 33.99 29.54 9.30
C SER A 3 32.53 29.97 9.51
N LEU A 4 32.26 31.28 9.48
CA LEU A 4 30.90 31.85 9.63
C LEU A 4 30.09 31.72 8.33
N ALA A 5 30.76 31.83 7.18
CA ALA A 5 30.16 31.61 5.87
C ALA A 5 29.78 30.14 5.64
N ILE A 6 30.60 29.19 6.13
CA ILE A 6 30.33 27.75 6.04
C ILE A 6 29.14 27.34 6.93
N THR A 7 29.02 27.92 8.13
CA THR A 7 27.86 27.66 9.01
C THR A 7 26.57 28.25 8.44
N ALA A 8 26.62 29.46 7.88
CA ALA A 8 25.48 30.08 7.22
C ALA A 8 25.01 29.29 5.98
N ALA A 9 25.95 28.76 5.19
CA ALA A 9 25.62 27.92 4.04
C ALA A 9 24.96 26.59 4.46
N LEU A 10 25.40 25.97 5.56
CA LEU A 10 24.84 24.70 6.04
C LEU A 10 23.40 24.84 6.57
N LEU A 11 23.08 25.96 7.23
CA LEU A 11 21.74 26.28 7.75
C LEU A 11 20.68 26.46 6.66
N LEU A 12 21.08 26.86 5.43
CA LEU A 12 20.17 27.05 4.31
C LEU A 12 19.74 25.75 3.62
N VAL A 13 20.46 24.63 3.84
CA VAL A 13 20.19 23.35 3.16
C VAL A 13 19.28 22.43 3.98
N VAL A 14 19.16 22.66 5.30
CA VAL A 14 18.35 21.82 6.20
C VAL A 14 16.84 21.77 5.83
N PRO A 15 16.18 22.88 5.44
CA PRO A 15 14.76 22.84 5.07
C PRO A 15 14.47 22.04 3.79
N ALA A 16 15.48 21.78 2.95
CA ALA A 16 15.32 21.01 1.72
C ALA A 16 15.23 19.49 1.97
N LEU A 17 15.51 19.03 3.18
CA LEU A 17 15.46 17.62 3.57
C LEU A 17 14.13 17.31 4.28
N SER A 18 13.00 17.44 3.57
CA SER A 18 11.72 16.94 4.06
C SER A 18 11.68 15.41 3.94
N LEU A 19 12.26 14.70 4.92
CA LEU A 19 12.14 13.25 5.04
C LEU A 19 10.77 12.91 5.62
N ALA A 20 9.75 12.85 4.77
CA ALA A 20 8.47 12.26 5.16
C ALA A 20 8.70 10.77 5.44
N ALA A 21 8.62 10.38 6.71
CA ALA A 21 8.60 8.97 7.08
C ALA A 21 7.38 8.32 6.41
N SER A 22 7.63 7.57 5.35
CA SER A 22 6.62 6.70 4.74
C SER A 22 6.72 5.35 5.43
N PRO A 23 5.61 4.80 5.95
CA PRO A 23 5.63 3.46 6.52
C PRO A 23 6.12 2.45 5.47
N ALA A 24 6.68 1.34 5.95
CA ALA A 24 7.21 0.26 5.12
C ALA A 24 6.21 -0.09 4.01
N GLN A 25 6.70 -0.33 2.79
CA GLN A 25 5.85 -0.68 1.65
C GLN A 25 5.39 -2.14 1.79
N CYS A 26 4.38 -2.36 2.64
CA CYS A 26 3.87 -3.67 3.01
C CYS A 26 2.88 -4.26 2.00
N VAL A 27 2.99 -3.92 0.71
CA VAL A 27 2.01 -4.24 -0.33
C VAL A 27 1.78 -5.74 -0.54
N SER A 28 2.79 -6.59 -0.34
CA SER A 28 2.66 -8.03 -0.53
C SER A 28 1.67 -8.66 0.45
N TRP A 29 1.58 -8.15 1.69
CA TRP A 29 0.69 -8.68 2.71
C TRP A 29 -0.81 -8.55 2.33
N PRO A 30 -1.37 -7.35 2.07
CA PRO A 30 -2.76 -7.22 1.67
C PRO A 30 -3.07 -7.91 0.34
N VAL A 31 -2.13 -7.95 -0.61
CA VAL A 31 -2.29 -8.69 -1.88
C VAL A 31 -2.51 -10.19 -1.61
N ASN A 32 -1.63 -10.82 -0.83
CA ASN A 32 -1.71 -12.25 -0.54
C ASN A 32 -2.97 -12.61 0.26
N ILE A 33 -3.35 -11.79 1.24
CA ILE A 33 -4.57 -12.02 2.01
C ILE A 33 -5.82 -11.83 1.15
N ALA A 34 -5.85 -10.84 0.26
CA ALA A 34 -6.94 -10.67 -0.69
C ALA A 34 -7.08 -11.91 -1.60
N GLN A 35 -6.00 -12.42 -2.18
CA GLN A 35 -6.04 -13.63 -2.99
C GLN A 35 -6.60 -14.83 -2.21
N ALA A 36 -6.18 -15.03 -0.96
CA ALA A 36 -6.66 -16.11 -0.11
C ALA A 36 -8.16 -15.97 0.20
N LYS A 37 -8.63 -14.77 0.57
CA LYS A 37 -10.06 -14.53 0.84
C LYS A 37 -10.92 -14.69 -0.41
N LEU A 38 -10.49 -14.15 -1.55
CA LEU A 38 -11.20 -14.31 -2.82
C LEU A 38 -11.31 -15.78 -3.23
N LYS A 39 -10.28 -16.59 -2.96
CA LYS A 39 -10.31 -18.04 -3.15
C LYS A 39 -11.36 -18.72 -2.27
N ASN A 40 -11.36 -18.40 -0.98
CA ASN A 40 -12.28 -19.01 -0.02
C ASN A 40 -13.75 -18.69 -0.34
N GLU A 41 -14.02 -17.51 -0.89
CA GLU A 41 -15.35 -17.09 -1.37
C GLU A 41 -15.69 -17.61 -2.78
N GLY A 42 -14.81 -18.36 -3.43
CA GLY A 42 -15.03 -18.91 -4.77
C GLY A 42 -15.05 -17.87 -5.90
N ILE A 43 -14.58 -16.64 -5.65
CA ILE A 43 -14.59 -15.54 -6.63
C ILE A 43 -13.54 -15.78 -7.71
N THR A 44 -12.36 -16.25 -7.32
CA THR A 44 -11.26 -16.65 -8.21
C THR A 44 -10.38 -17.72 -7.54
N ASP A 45 -9.31 -18.16 -8.20
CA ASP A 45 -8.25 -18.99 -7.59
C ASP A 45 -6.88 -18.43 -8.01
N PRO A 46 -5.88 -18.39 -7.12
CA PRO A 46 -4.54 -17.86 -7.44
C PRO A 46 -3.93 -18.45 -8.71
N THR A 47 -4.19 -19.72 -9.03
CA THR A 47 -3.68 -20.37 -10.26
C THR A 47 -4.24 -19.76 -11.56
N LYS A 48 -5.39 -19.08 -11.47
CA LYS A 48 -6.03 -18.36 -12.58
C LYS A 48 -5.48 -16.95 -12.76
N LEU A 49 -4.83 -16.39 -11.75
CA LEU A 49 -4.30 -15.03 -11.78
C LEU A 49 -3.01 -14.95 -12.61
N ASP A 50 -2.85 -13.84 -13.31
CA ASP A 50 -1.60 -13.39 -13.91
C ASP A 50 -0.94 -12.40 -12.94
N GLU A 51 -0.08 -12.94 -12.06
CA GLU A 51 0.60 -12.15 -11.03
C GLU A 51 1.43 -11.01 -11.62
N SER A 52 1.99 -11.20 -12.82
CA SER A 52 2.79 -10.17 -13.52
C SER A 52 1.97 -8.92 -13.87
N LYS A 53 0.64 -9.05 -13.92
CA LYS A 53 -0.28 -7.94 -14.22
C LYS A 53 -0.95 -7.38 -12.98
N THR A 54 -0.80 -8.00 -11.81
CA THR A 54 -1.45 -7.52 -10.58
C THR A 54 -0.96 -6.10 -10.28
N ARG A 55 -1.91 -5.19 -10.04
CA ARG A 55 -1.63 -3.80 -9.67
C ARG A 55 -2.15 -3.55 -8.29
N ALA A 56 -1.33 -2.95 -7.44
CA ALA A 56 -1.72 -2.54 -6.09
C ALA A 56 -1.27 -1.09 -5.86
N VAL A 57 -2.21 -0.20 -5.62
CA VAL A 57 -1.98 1.24 -5.41
C VAL A 57 -2.39 1.59 -3.99
N ARG A 58 -1.48 2.17 -3.21
CA ARG A 58 -1.82 2.66 -1.87
C ARG A 58 -2.66 3.93 -1.99
N LEU A 59 -3.93 3.86 -1.60
CA LEU A 59 -4.86 4.99 -1.59
C LEU A 59 -4.64 5.88 -0.36
N ALA A 60 -4.39 5.27 0.79
CA ALA A 60 -4.20 5.98 2.04
C ALA A 60 -3.23 5.24 2.96
N SER A 61 -2.58 6.02 3.83
CA SER A 61 -1.77 5.51 4.93
C SER A 61 -1.94 6.45 6.11
N GLN A 62 -2.49 5.95 7.22
CA GLN A 62 -2.78 6.73 8.41
C GLN A 62 -2.02 6.16 9.60
N LYS A 63 -1.28 7.00 10.33
CA LYS A 63 -0.73 6.60 11.63
C LYS A 63 -1.87 6.48 12.65
N VAL A 64 -2.08 5.29 13.18
CA VAL A 64 -3.17 4.97 14.12
C VAL A 64 -2.65 4.62 15.52
N GLY A 65 -1.34 4.49 15.69
CA GLY A 65 -0.71 4.22 16.98
C GLY A 65 0.80 4.46 16.99
N LYS A 66 1.45 4.01 18.07
CA LYS A 66 2.91 4.03 18.17
C LYS A 66 3.48 2.97 17.21
N ASP A 67 4.17 3.45 16.18
CA ASP A 67 4.68 2.60 15.09
C ASP A 67 3.62 1.67 14.48
N LEU A 68 2.40 2.19 14.30
CA LEU A 68 1.28 1.46 13.73
C LEU A 68 0.56 2.36 12.72
N TYR A 69 0.42 1.84 11.52
CA TYR A 69 -0.14 2.52 10.36
C TYR A 69 -1.21 1.66 9.74
N ARG A 70 -2.34 2.27 9.40
CA ARG A 70 -3.39 1.63 8.61
C ARG A 70 -3.26 2.06 7.17
N ASP A 71 -3.01 1.07 6.31
CA ASP A 71 -2.90 1.27 4.88
C ASP A 71 -4.16 0.78 4.18
N VAL A 72 -4.61 1.58 3.22
CA VAL A 72 -5.69 1.23 2.31
C VAL A 72 -5.12 1.08 0.90
N TYR A 73 -5.33 -0.07 0.29
CA TYR A 73 -4.88 -0.36 -1.07
C TYR A 73 -6.05 -0.61 -2.00
N ASP A 74 -5.94 -0.09 -3.21
CA ASP A 74 -6.73 -0.46 -4.38
C ASP A 74 -5.93 -1.48 -5.18
N ILE A 75 -6.46 -2.70 -5.29
CA ILE A 75 -5.77 -3.83 -5.91
C ILE A 75 -6.62 -4.34 -7.06
N THR A 76 -6.03 -4.36 -8.26
CA THR A 76 -6.61 -4.99 -9.44
C THR A 76 -5.87 -6.30 -9.74
N PHE A 77 -6.59 -7.40 -9.63
CA PHE A 77 -6.16 -8.72 -10.09
C PHE A 77 -6.65 -8.96 -11.53
N TYR A 78 -5.80 -9.60 -12.31
CA TYR A 78 -6.10 -9.98 -13.69
C TYR A 78 -6.05 -11.50 -13.79
N GLU A 79 -7.14 -12.13 -14.19
CA GLU A 79 -7.11 -13.54 -14.57
C GLU A 79 -6.52 -13.71 -15.97
N LYS A 80 -5.90 -14.87 -16.21
CA LYS A 80 -5.42 -15.29 -17.53
C LYS A 80 -6.54 -15.36 -18.58
N SER A 81 -7.80 -15.47 -18.13
CA SER A 81 -9.01 -15.41 -18.96
C SER A 81 -9.32 -14.00 -19.50
N GLY A 82 -8.67 -12.96 -18.96
CA GLY A 82 -8.98 -11.56 -19.24
C GLY A 82 -9.97 -10.93 -18.25
N ARG A 83 -10.57 -11.70 -17.34
CA ARG A 83 -11.42 -11.17 -16.27
C ARG A 83 -10.61 -10.33 -15.28
N THR A 84 -11.15 -9.19 -14.89
CA THR A 84 -10.57 -8.32 -13.85
C THR A 84 -11.36 -8.42 -12.55
N ILE A 85 -10.66 -8.36 -11.43
CA ILE A 85 -11.24 -8.35 -10.09
C ILE A 85 -10.56 -7.23 -9.32
N GLU A 86 -11.33 -6.21 -8.96
CA GLU A 86 -10.84 -5.08 -8.17
C GLU A 86 -11.29 -5.25 -6.71
N VAL A 87 -10.36 -5.03 -5.78
CA VAL A 87 -10.64 -5.04 -4.35
C VAL A 87 -10.01 -3.82 -3.68
N ILE A 88 -10.67 -3.33 -2.64
CA ILE A 88 -10.05 -2.43 -1.66
C ILE A 88 -9.65 -3.25 -0.44
N THR A 89 -8.44 -3.07 0.06
CA THR A 89 -8.01 -3.69 1.32
C THR A 89 -7.73 -2.64 2.38
N SER A 90 -8.00 -2.96 3.65
CA SER A 90 -7.59 -2.16 4.81
C SER A 90 -6.82 -3.07 5.78
N SER A 91 -5.59 -2.71 6.11
CA SER A 91 -4.71 -3.52 6.97
C SER A 91 -3.77 -2.65 7.78
N GLU A 92 -3.32 -3.19 8.92
CA GLU A 92 -2.35 -2.50 9.78
C GLU A 92 -0.94 -3.07 9.61
N ALA A 93 0.05 -2.18 9.61
CA ALA A 93 1.47 -2.47 9.53
C ALA A 93 2.27 -1.55 10.47
N SER A 94 3.45 -1.99 10.86
CA SER A 94 4.46 -1.21 11.59
C SER A 94 5.66 -0.92 10.68
N SER A 95 6.67 -0.22 11.20
CA SER A 95 7.94 -0.05 10.48
C SER A 95 8.72 -1.35 10.27
N VAL A 96 8.40 -2.41 11.04
CA VAL A 96 9.14 -3.69 11.04
C VAL A 96 8.30 -4.86 10.52
N GLU A 97 7.01 -4.88 10.84
CA GLU A 97 6.09 -5.99 10.57
C GLU A 97 4.89 -5.52 9.76
N CYS A 98 4.59 -6.23 8.67
CA CYS A 98 3.48 -5.90 7.77
C CYS A 98 2.14 -6.51 8.21
N SER A 99 2.18 -7.52 9.07
CA SER A 99 1.02 -8.29 9.53
C SER A 99 0.60 -7.92 10.96
N MET A 100 0.36 -6.63 11.23
CA MET A 100 -0.02 -6.18 12.58
C MET A 100 -1.48 -6.48 12.95
N GLY A 101 -2.25 -7.14 12.08
CA GLY A 101 -3.64 -7.48 12.32
C GLY A 101 -4.33 -8.15 11.14
N SER A 102 -5.66 -8.21 11.21
CA SER A 102 -6.50 -8.70 10.12
C SER A 102 -6.50 -7.75 8.93
N VAL A 103 -6.75 -8.29 7.74
CA VAL A 103 -6.95 -7.52 6.51
C VAL A 103 -8.43 -7.57 6.13
N ASP A 104 -9.09 -6.43 6.07
CA ASP A 104 -10.41 -6.32 5.46
C ASP A 104 -10.27 -6.27 3.94
N VAL A 105 -11.17 -6.96 3.23
CA VAL A 105 -11.15 -7.04 1.76
C VAL A 105 -12.56 -6.75 1.25
N PHE A 106 -12.69 -5.66 0.51
CA PHE A 106 -13.93 -5.21 -0.11
C PHE A 106 -13.86 -5.48 -1.61
N VAL A 107 -14.77 -6.29 -2.14
CA VAL A 107 -14.86 -6.53 -3.59
C VAL A 107 -15.58 -5.36 -4.25
N VAL A 108 -14.91 -4.69 -5.19
CA VAL A 108 -15.47 -3.53 -5.89
C VAL A 108 -16.42 -4.01 -6.97
N SER A 109 -17.72 -3.79 -6.76
CA SER A 109 -18.75 -4.10 -7.76
C SER A 109 -18.94 -2.99 -8.79
N LYS A 110 -18.66 -1.74 -8.39
CA LYS A 110 -18.74 -0.55 -9.25
C LYS A 110 -17.80 0.53 -8.74
N LYS A 111 -16.99 1.10 -9.63
CA LYS A 111 -16.15 2.27 -9.39
C LYS A 111 -16.71 3.46 -10.15
N LEU A 112 -16.90 4.59 -9.46
CA LEU A 112 -17.23 5.86 -10.08
C LEU A 112 -15.95 6.71 -10.02
N ALA A 113 -15.33 6.95 -11.17
CA ALA A 113 -14.13 7.78 -11.28
C ALA A 113 -14.44 8.98 -12.16
N ASP A 114 -13.91 10.15 -11.78
CA ASP A 114 -13.89 11.31 -12.66
C ASP A 114 -12.84 11.04 -13.75
N ASN A 115 -13.27 11.08 -15.03
CA ASN A 115 -12.40 10.81 -16.19
C ASN A 115 -11.38 11.93 -16.40
#